data_AF-A0A9W9C7J8-F1
#
_entry.id   AF-A0A9W9C7J8-F1
#
_cell.length_a   1.000
_cell.length_b   1.000
_cell.length_c   1.000
_cell.angle_alpha   90.00
_cell.angle_beta   90.00
_cell.angle_gamma   90.00
#
_symmetry.space_group_name_H-M   'P 1'
#
loop_
_entity.id
_entity.type
_entity.pdbx_description
1 polymer ?
#
loop_
_entity_poly.entity_id
_entity_poly.type
_entity_poly.pdbx_seq_one_letter_code
_entity_poly.pdbx_strand_id
1 'polypeptide(L)'
;MEAFSTTRPPIVYLFSKDPYRPSPPIATLANTRPKIAREDISFPTSPLTLTNLDQLNNVAPKGKNDVYLTSIADVTTNPAWLNGIQTGDDGGTGNEKTCAIMVVDKALYPTPGTHDHTIPNLNITTSLLLVDDADAGPKYDPLLSAYFYTFAPSSKTFTPVEPTPDAPTGWLYYKGKWGDEEYPASDKRQKSLLGNKKYVGGPTGPADKQLDRKEVWPQNQWSGGQKIRTTLDAGWVAKQWFSKLNCFGGTKKGVIRVKVSGEVIG
;
A
#
# COMPACT_ATOMS: atom_id res chain seq x y z
N MET A 1 -2.12 19.53 3.70
CA MET A 1 -1.15 19.63 4.81
C MET A 1 0.15 19.08 4.27
N GLU A 2 1.16 19.93 4.10
CA GLU A 2 2.49 19.55 3.64
C GLU A 2 3.20 18.81 4.78
N ALA A 3 3.71 17.61 4.49
CA ALA A 3 4.58 16.88 5.40
C ALA A 3 5.96 16.80 4.75
N PHE A 4 6.85 17.71 5.17
CA PHE A 4 8.29 17.60 4.98
C PHE A 4 8.85 17.12 6.31
N SER A 5 9.41 15.90 6.36
CA SER A 5 10.12 15.40 7.54
C SER A 5 11.60 15.28 7.21
N THR A 6 12.43 16.06 7.90
CA THR A 6 13.90 16.03 7.78
C THR A 6 14.63 15.40 8.95
N THR A 7 13.97 14.80 9.95
CA THR A 7 14.78 14.22 11.05
C THR A 7 14.26 12.94 11.71
N ARG A 8 13.00 12.51 11.57
CA ARG A 8 12.54 11.17 11.96
C ARG A 8 11.32 10.77 11.12
N PRO A 9 11.22 9.54 10.60
CA PRO A 9 9.97 9.05 10.05
C PRO A 9 8.89 9.03 11.15
N PRO A 10 7.61 9.10 10.76
CA PRO A 10 6.53 9.17 11.72
C PRO A 10 6.45 7.87 12.53
N ILE A 11 6.49 8.00 13.85
CA ILE A 11 6.03 6.95 14.76
C ILE A 11 4.51 6.85 14.59
N VAL A 12 4.01 5.63 14.44
CA VAL A 12 2.58 5.35 14.24
C VAL A 12 2.03 4.71 15.51
N TYR A 13 0.78 5.03 15.86
CA TYR A 13 0.04 4.31 16.88
C TYR A 13 -0.98 3.40 16.19
N LEU A 14 -0.94 2.11 16.51
CA LEU A 14 -1.87 1.13 15.98
C LEU A 14 -3.14 1.15 16.82
N PHE A 15 -4.28 0.81 16.22
CA PHE A 15 -5.53 0.68 16.96
C PHE A 15 -5.46 -0.54 17.90
N SER A 16 -5.80 -0.36 19.18
CA SER A 16 -5.59 -1.39 20.21
C SER A 16 -6.37 -2.68 19.97
N LYS A 17 -7.51 -2.60 19.27
CA LYS A 17 -8.38 -3.74 18.95
C LYS A 17 -8.15 -4.27 17.53
N ASP A 18 -7.17 -3.76 16.79
CA ASP A 18 -6.86 -4.29 15.46
C ASP A 18 -6.19 -5.68 15.61
N PRO A 19 -6.83 -6.76 15.10
CA PRO A 19 -6.22 -8.08 15.10
C PRO A 19 -5.05 -8.17 14.11
N TYR A 20 -4.97 -7.29 13.11
CA TYR A 20 -3.96 -7.31 12.06
C TYR A 20 -2.85 -6.32 12.36
N ARG A 21 -1.67 -6.88 12.66
CA ARG A 21 -0.51 -6.11 13.10
C ARG A 21 0.60 -6.16 12.04
N PRO A 22 1.67 -5.35 12.18
CA PRO A 22 2.77 -5.37 11.23
C PRO A 22 3.30 -6.79 11.04
N SER A 23 3.33 -7.28 9.79
CA SER A 23 3.69 -8.67 9.48
C SER A 23 4.96 -8.71 8.65
N PRO A 24 5.89 -9.65 8.90
CA PRO A 24 7.10 -9.72 8.12
C PRO A 24 6.82 -10.45 6.79
N PRO A 25 7.38 -10.00 5.65
CA PRO A 25 7.12 -10.62 4.36
C PRO A 25 7.61 -12.08 4.30
N ILE A 26 8.55 -12.46 5.17
CA ILE A 26 8.99 -13.85 5.33
C ILE A 26 7.88 -14.77 5.87
N ALA A 27 6.99 -14.26 6.74
CA ALA A 27 5.85 -15.03 7.24
C ALA A 27 4.85 -15.34 6.11
N THR A 28 4.63 -14.38 5.21
CA THR A 28 3.84 -14.61 3.99
C THR A 28 4.50 -15.65 3.09
N LEU A 29 5.82 -15.60 2.89
CA LEU A 29 6.53 -16.60 2.09
C LEU A 29 6.47 -18.00 2.70
N ALA A 30 6.58 -18.13 4.02
CA ALA A 30 6.46 -19.41 4.71
C ALA A 30 5.06 -20.04 4.58
N ASN A 31 4.03 -19.23 4.31
CA ASN A 31 2.64 -19.66 4.16
C ASN A 31 2.14 -19.56 2.72
N THR A 32 3.04 -19.47 1.74
CA THR A 32 2.67 -19.45 0.32
C THR A 32 3.47 -20.46 -0.49
N ARG A 33 2.91 -20.86 -1.63
CA ARG A 33 3.58 -21.68 -2.65
C ARG A 33 3.40 -21.05 -4.03
N PRO A 34 4.42 -21.12 -4.89
CA PRO A 34 4.33 -20.52 -6.21
C PRO A 34 3.42 -21.35 -7.11
N LYS A 35 2.53 -20.66 -7.83
CA LYS A 35 1.60 -21.28 -8.78
C LYS A 35 1.57 -20.55 -10.11
N ILE A 36 1.30 -21.29 -11.17
CA ILE A 36 0.97 -20.77 -12.49
C ILE A 36 -0.34 -21.42 -12.93
N ALA A 37 -1.33 -20.61 -13.32
CA ALA A 37 -2.65 -21.10 -13.72
C ALA A 37 -3.27 -22.06 -12.66
N ARG A 38 -3.12 -21.71 -11.38
CA ARG A 38 -3.54 -22.48 -10.18
C ARG A 38 -2.85 -23.82 -9.94
N GLU A 39 -1.89 -24.21 -10.76
CA GLU A 39 -1.10 -25.43 -10.58
C GLU A 39 0.22 -25.13 -9.89
N ASP A 40 0.69 -26.07 -9.06
CA ASP A 40 1.99 -25.96 -8.38
C ASP A 40 3.13 -26.05 -9.41
N ILE A 41 4.20 -25.29 -9.18
CA ILE A 41 5.38 -25.28 -10.06
C ILE A 41 6.63 -25.72 -9.32
N SER A 42 7.53 -26.40 -10.04
CA SER A 42 8.89 -26.67 -9.56
C SER A 42 9.78 -25.44 -9.74
N PHE A 43 10.70 -25.20 -8.80
CA PHE A 43 11.65 -24.09 -8.84
C PHE A 43 13.03 -24.52 -8.34
N PRO A 44 14.11 -23.82 -8.71
CA PRO A 44 15.48 -24.31 -8.52
C PRO A 44 15.89 -24.55 -7.07
N THR A 45 15.51 -23.67 -6.15
CA THR A 45 15.95 -23.69 -4.75
C THR A 45 14.77 -23.59 -3.80
N SER A 46 14.55 -24.65 -3.01
CA SER A 46 13.57 -24.72 -1.93
C SER A 46 14.27 -24.82 -0.57
N PRO A 47 13.78 -24.14 0.49
CA PRO A 47 12.58 -23.29 0.53
C PRO A 47 12.77 -21.92 -0.14
N LEU A 48 11.65 -21.27 -0.49
CA LEU A 48 11.66 -19.87 -0.92
C LEU A 48 11.99 -18.96 0.26
N THR A 49 12.89 -18.01 0.02
CA THR A 49 13.33 -17.01 0.98
C THR A 49 13.32 -15.64 0.33
N LEU A 50 13.45 -14.58 1.13
CA LEU A 50 13.57 -13.23 0.59
C LEU A 50 14.82 -13.04 -0.30
N THR A 51 15.83 -13.91 -0.17
CA THR A 51 17.07 -13.85 -0.96
C THR A 51 16.94 -14.48 -2.33
N ASN A 52 16.11 -15.53 -2.47
CA ASN A 52 16.03 -16.33 -3.70
C ASN A 52 14.69 -16.23 -4.44
N LEU A 53 13.77 -15.37 -3.99
CA LEU A 53 12.41 -15.28 -4.55
C LEU A 53 12.39 -14.91 -6.05
N ASP A 54 13.36 -14.11 -6.49
CA ASP A 54 13.54 -13.70 -7.89
C ASP A 54 13.87 -14.86 -8.84
N GLN A 55 14.29 -16.03 -8.32
CA GLN A 55 14.47 -17.23 -9.15
C GLN A 55 13.18 -17.61 -9.90
N LEU A 56 12.01 -17.31 -9.32
CA LEU A 56 10.71 -17.57 -9.91
C LEU A 56 10.49 -16.80 -11.22
N ASN A 57 11.22 -15.69 -11.43
CA ASN A 57 11.17 -14.93 -12.67
C ASN A 57 11.63 -15.75 -13.90
N ASN A 58 12.41 -16.82 -13.67
CA ASN A 58 12.94 -17.68 -14.73
C ASN A 58 12.11 -18.95 -14.94
N VAL A 59 11.10 -19.20 -14.09
CA VAL A 59 10.25 -20.41 -14.16
C VAL A 59 9.04 -20.19 -15.06
N ALA A 60 8.49 -18.98 -15.11
CA ALA A 60 7.32 -18.70 -15.93
C ALA A 60 7.69 -18.57 -17.42
N PRO A 61 6.92 -19.20 -18.34
CA PRO A 61 7.07 -18.94 -19.76
C PRO A 61 6.81 -17.46 -20.05
N LYS A 62 7.77 -16.78 -20.70
CA LYS A 62 7.68 -15.36 -21.04
C LYS A 62 6.32 -15.03 -21.67
N GLY A 63 5.56 -14.15 -21.03
CA GLY A 63 4.33 -13.57 -21.56
C GLY A 63 3.09 -14.45 -21.53
N LYS A 64 3.08 -15.60 -20.81
CA LYS A 64 1.91 -16.48 -20.79
C LYS A 64 1.16 -16.59 -19.47
N ASN A 65 1.77 -16.36 -18.32
CA ASN A 65 1.09 -16.28 -17.01
C ASN A 65 2.07 -15.72 -15.97
N ASP A 66 1.58 -14.90 -15.03
CA ASP A 66 2.36 -14.49 -13.87
C ASP A 66 2.51 -15.67 -12.87
N VAL A 67 3.60 -15.69 -12.13
CA VAL A 67 3.73 -16.58 -10.95
C VAL A 67 2.97 -15.93 -9.80
N TYR A 68 2.10 -16.68 -9.14
CA TYR A 68 1.31 -16.23 -8.00
C TYR A 68 1.85 -16.88 -6.72
N LEU A 69 2.05 -16.08 -5.67
CA LEU A 69 2.36 -16.59 -4.34
C LEU A 69 1.05 -16.95 -3.65
N THR A 70 0.61 -18.20 -3.83
CA THR A 70 -0.69 -18.65 -3.38
C THR A 70 -0.64 -19.16 -1.95
N SER A 71 -1.60 -18.76 -1.12
CA SER A 71 -1.69 -19.22 0.27
C SER A 71 -1.81 -20.75 0.35
N ILE A 72 -1.07 -21.36 1.28
CA ILE A 72 -1.20 -22.80 1.58
C ILE A 72 -2.38 -23.11 2.50
N ALA A 73 -2.91 -22.09 3.19
CA ALA A 73 -4.05 -22.17 4.10
C ALA A 73 -5.26 -21.39 3.54
N ASP A 74 -6.46 -21.75 3.99
CA ASP A 74 -7.66 -20.98 3.69
C ASP A 74 -7.64 -19.66 4.45
N VAL A 75 -7.43 -18.55 3.74
CA VAL A 75 -7.38 -17.21 4.35
C VAL A 75 -8.72 -16.77 4.94
N THR A 76 -9.84 -17.39 4.53
CA THR A 76 -11.18 -17.06 5.05
C THR A 76 -11.39 -17.55 6.48
N THR A 77 -10.55 -18.48 6.96
CA THR A 77 -10.57 -18.94 8.35
C THR A 77 -9.74 -18.05 9.28
N ASN A 78 -9.23 -16.92 8.79
CA ASN A 78 -8.32 -16.00 9.49
C ASN A 78 -7.15 -16.73 10.20
N PRO A 79 -6.27 -17.41 9.44
CA PRO A 79 -5.16 -18.14 10.04
C PRO A 79 -4.22 -17.21 10.81
N ALA A 80 -3.67 -17.70 11.93
CA ALA A 80 -2.93 -16.89 12.90
C ALA A 80 -1.75 -16.10 12.31
N TRP A 81 -1.12 -16.59 11.23
CA TRP A 81 0.01 -15.90 10.58
C TRP A 81 -0.39 -14.55 9.94
N LEU A 82 -1.69 -14.31 9.69
CA LEU A 82 -2.19 -13.01 9.21
C LEU A 82 -2.24 -11.94 10.31
N ASN A 83 -2.27 -12.33 11.58
CA ASN A 83 -2.39 -11.40 12.70
C ASN A 83 -1.08 -10.61 12.95
N GLY A 84 0.04 -11.07 12.41
CA GLY A 84 1.32 -10.36 12.47
C GLY A 84 1.94 -10.23 13.87
N ILE A 85 2.76 -9.19 13.97
CA ILE A 85 3.68 -8.74 15.03
C ILE A 85 3.08 -7.97 16.23
N GLN A 86 3.01 -8.48 17.47
CA GLN A 86 2.84 -7.53 18.60
C GLN A 86 4.09 -6.65 18.72
N THR A 87 3.92 -5.34 18.70
CA THR A 87 5.04 -4.41 18.94
C THR A 87 5.42 -4.39 20.42
N GLY A 88 6.72 -4.25 20.69
CA GLY A 88 7.26 -4.04 22.03
C GLY A 88 7.10 -2.60 22.52
N ASP A 89 7.54 -2.33 23.75
CA ASP A 89 7.43 -1.00 24.38
C ASP A 89 8.25 0.09 23.66
N ASP A 90 9.31 -0.31 22.97
CA ASP A 90 10.11 0.55 22.10
C ASP A 90 9.39 0.89 20.78
N GLY A 91 8.33 0.15 20.44
CA GLY A 91 7.57 0.23 19.20
C GLY A 91 8.11 -0.67 18.09
N GLY A 92 9.17 -1.45 18.35
CA GLY A 92 9.76 -2.37 17.40
C GLY A 92 9.07 -3.75 17.41
N THR A 93 9.42 -4.59 16.43
CA THR A 93 9.02 -6.01 16.37
C THR A 93 10.19 -6.95 16.66
N GLY A 94 11.18 -6.46 17.41
CA GLY A 94 12.39 -7.21 17.76
C GLY A 94 13.30 -7.43 16.55
N ASN A 95 13.66 -8.70 16.31
CA ASN A 95 14.53 -9.05 15.18
C ASN A 95 13.79 -9.08 13.84
N GLU A 96 12.46 -9.19 13.88
CA GLU A 96 11.63 -9.30 12.68
C GLU A 96 11.59 -7.99 11.90
N LYS A 97 11.45 -8.13 10.58
CA LYS A 97 11.39 -6.99 9.67
C LYS A 97 9.98 -6.95 9.07
N THR A 98 9.15 -6.09 9.63
CA THR A 98 7.72 -6.03 9.36
C THR A 98 7.36 -4.90 8.40
N CYS A 99 6.32 -5.14 7.62
CA CYS A 99 5.61 -4.08 6.91
C CYS A 99 4.22 -3.90 7.55
N ALA A 100 3.76 -2.66 7.59
CA ALA A 100 2.41 -2.31 7.99
C ALA A 100 1.70 -1.71 6.78
N ILE A 101 0.52 -2.23 6.46
CA ILE A 101 -0.40 -1.56 5.55
C ILE A 101 -1.28 -0.68 6.43
N MET A 102 -1.03 0.62 6.39
CA MET A 102 -1.96 1.57 6.98
C MET A 102 -3.14 1.74 6.03
N VAL A 103 -4.26 1.10 6.35
CA VAL A 103 -5.52 1.36 5.66
C VAL A 103 -6.07 2.64 6.27
N VAL A 104 -5.89 3.74 5.55
CA VAL A 104 -6.45 5.03 5.91
C VAL A 104 -7.64 5.26 5.00
N ASP A 105 -8.85 5.14 5.54
CA ASP A 105 -10.04 5.29 4.72
C ASP A 105 -10.25 6.75 4.29
N LYS A 106 -9.67 7.74 5.00
CA LYS A 106 -9.56 9.13 4.50
C LYS A 106 -8.64 10.12 5.24
N ALA A 107 -8.07 9.84 6.42
CA ALA A 107 -7.02 10.68 7.04
C ALA A 107 -6.24 9.96 8.16
N LEU A 108 -4.96 10.34 8.38
CA LEU A 108 -4.25 10.02 9.63
C LEU A 108 -4.84 10.90 10.73
N TYR A 109 -5.59 10.32 11.66
CA TYR A 109 -6.20 11.10 12.74
C TYR A 109 -5.16 11.46 13.80
N PRO A 110 -4.93 12.74 14.09
CA PRO A 110 -4.02 13.17 15.14
C PRO A 110 -4.60 13.01 16.55
N THR A 111 -5.86 12.59 16.68
CA THR A 111 -6.58 12.49 17.95
C THR A 111 -7.43 11.21 18.02
N PRO A 112 -7.48 10.52 19.16
CA PRO A 112 -8.42 9.42 19.40
C PRO A 112 -9.89 9.85 19.30
N GLY A 113 -10.77 8.92 18.90
CA GLY A 113 -12.22 9.11 18.90
C GLY A 113 -12.95 8.45 17.73
N THR A 114 -14.28 8.56 17.79
CA THR A 114 -15.20 8.14 16.73
C THR A 114 -15.26 9.19 15.62
N HIS A 115 -15.02 8.76 14.39
CA HIS A 115 -15.15 9.58 13.19
C HIS A 115 -16.24 8.98 12.27
N ASP A 116 -17.37 9.70 12.11
CA ASP A 116 -18.50 9.29 11.24
C ASP A 116 -18.30 9.83 9.83
N HIS A 117 -18.48 8.97 8.83
CA HIS A 117 -18.23 9.29 7.42
C HIS A 117 -19.43 9.04 6.50
N THR A 118 -20.63 8.98 7.07
CA THR A 118 -21.79 8.52 6.30
C THR A 118 -22.32 9.56 5.31
N ILE A 119 -22.21 10.88 5.56
CA ILE A 119 -22.71 11.94 4.64
C ILE A 119 -21.87 13.22 4.77
N PRO A 120 -21.26 13.76 3.69
CA PRO A 120 -20.58 15.06 3.77
C PRO A 120 -21.60 16.17 4.10
N ASN A 121 -21.30 16.96 5.14
CA ASN A 121 -22.11 18.07 5.69
C ASN A 121 -23.43 17.72 6.41
N LEU A 122 -23.55 16.54 7.02
CA LEU A 122 -24.68 16.25 7.92
C LEU A 122 -24.23 15.42 9.14
N ASN A 123 -24.08 16.08 10.29
CA ASN A 123 -23.85 15.42 11.58
C ASN A 123 -25.20 14.93 12.12
N ILE A 124 -25.50 13.64 11.96
CA ILE A 124 -26.65 13.01 12.62
C ILE A 124 -26.21 12.38 13.94
N THR A 125 -27.05 12.48 14.96
CA THR A 125 -26.79 11.99 16.33
C THR A 125 -26.95 10.48 16.49
N THR A 126 -27.09 9.73 15.39
CA THR A 126 -27.24 8.26 15.39
C THR A 126 -26.30 7.61 14.39
N SER A 127 -25.23 7.00 14.92
CA SER A 127 -24.23 6.20 14.21
C SER A 127 -24.87 5.00 13.52
N LEU A 128 -24.90 4.99 12.18
CA LEU A 128 -25.61 3.93 11.45
C LEU A 128 -24.83 3.21 10.35
N LEU A 129 -23.70 3.68 9.79
CA LEU A 129 -23.11 2.96 8.65
C LEU A 129 -21.58 2.83 8.55
N LEU A 130 -20.74 3.80 8.97
CA LEU A 130 -19.28 3.61 9.05
C LEU A 130 -18.71 4.54 10.14
N VAL A 131 -18.33 3.94 11.27
CA VAL A 131 -17.65 4.62 12.37
C VAL A 131 -16.24 4.06 12.46
N ASP A 132 -15.24 4.89 12.16
CA ASP A 132 -13.85 4.56 12.50
C ASP A 132 -13.62 4.96 13.96
N ASP A 133 -13.20 4.00 14.78
CA ASP A 133 -12.76 4.21 16.15
C ASP A 133 -11.23 4.18 16.16
N ALA A 134 -10.60 5.28 16.53
CA ALA A 134 -9.16 5.37 16.67
C ALA A 134 -8.79 5.56 18.14
N ASP A 135 -7.85 4.77 18.65
CA ASP A 135 -7.25 4.97 19.96
C ASP A 135 -5.73 5.01 19.84
N ALA A 136 -5.07 5.36 20.95
CA ALA A 136 -3.62 5.48 20.97
C ALA A 136 -2.90 4.12 20.91
N GLY A 137 -3.60 2.98 21.02
CA GLY A 137 -3.11 1.60 21.14
C GLY A 137 -1.58 1.37 21.29
N PRO A 138 -1.02 0.31 20.67
CA PRO A 138 0.42 0.07 20.75
C PRO A 138 1.19 0.94 19.75
N LYS A 139 2.31 1.49 20.21
CA LYS A 139 3.25 2.25 19.39
C LYS A 139 3.92 1.33 18.36
N TYR A 140 4.13 1.82 17.16
CA TYR A 140 4.90 1.18 16.09
C TYR A 140 5.93 2.16 15.52
N ASP A 141 7.20 1.82 15.68
CA ASP A 141 8.32 2.51 15.04
C ASP A 141 8.82 1.65 13.85
N PRO A 142 8.51 2.04 12.60
CA PRO A 142 8.95 1.29 11.44
C PRO A 142 10.48 1.29 11.29
N LEU A 143 11.23 2.23 11.88
CA LEU A 143 12.69 2.23 11.77
C LEU A 143 13.34 1.06 12.48
N LEU A 144 12.76 0.63 13.60
CA LEU A 144 13.27 -0.50 14.37
C LEU A 144 12.95 -1.84 13.68
N SER A 145 12.05 -1.82 12.71
CA SER A 145 11.40 -3.01 12.16
C SER A 145 11.46 -3.09 10.63
N ALA A 146 12.28 -2.30 9.95
CA ALA A 146 12.33 -2.26 8.49
C ALA A 146 13.69 -2.67 7.91
N TYR A 147 13.66 -3.16 6.68
CA TYR A 147 14.86 -3.25 5.85
C TYR A 147 15.12 -1.92 5.15
N PHE A 148 16.39 -1.57 5.01
CA PHE A 148 16.82 -0.32 4.38
C PHE A 148 17.61 -0.60 3.11
N TYR A 149 17.20 0.08 2.04
CA TYR A 149 17.84 -0.03 0.73
C TYR A 149 17.99 1.35 0.12
N THR A 150 19.07 1.55 -0.62
CA THR A 150 19.14 2.59 -1.64
C THR A 150 18.69 2.02 -2.98
N PHE A 151 18.02 2.84 -3.79
CA PHE A 151 17.59 2.48 -5.12
C PHE A 151 18.28 3.37 -6.15
N ALA A 152 18.98 2.75 -7.11
CA ALA A 152 19.60 3.43 -8.24
C ALA A 152 18.66 3.38 -9.45
N PRO A 153 18.02 4.50 -9.86
CA PRO A 153 17.03 4.50 -10.93
C PRO A 153 17.58 4.09 -12.30
N SER A 154 18.82 4.46 -12.60
CA SER A 154 19.47 4.21 -13.89
C SER A 154 19.66 2.72 -14.17
N SER A 155 20.03 1.95 -13.15
CA SER A 155 20.25 0.51 -13.24
C SER A 155 19.11 -0.33 -12.65
N LYS A 156 18.10 0.32 -12.05
CA LYS A 156 17.02 -0.31 -11.28
C LYS A 156 17.53 -1.26 -10.21
N THR A 157 18.61 -0.87 -9.53
CA THR A 157 19.30 -1.72 -8.56
C THR A 157 18.99 -1.28 -7.14
N PHE A 158 18.66 -2.24 -6.28
CA PHE A 158 18.57 -2.07 -4.85
C PHE A 158 19.88 -2.49 -4.19
N THR A 159 20.39 -1.63 -3.30
CA THR A 159 21.59 -1.92 -2.49
C THR A 159 21.20 -1.81 -1.02
N PRO A 160 21.34 -2.87 -0.22
CA PRO A 160 21.15 -2.82 1.23
C PRO A 160 22.02 -1.75 1.87
N VAL A 161 21.52 -1.10 2.91
CA VAL A 161 22.26 -0.09 3.68
C VAL A 161 22.02 -0.27 5.17
N GLU A 162 22.88 0.37 5.98
CA GLU A 162 22.72 0.43 7.42
C GLU A 162 21.32 0.93 7.84
N PRO A 163 20.75 0.40 8.94
CA PRO A 163 21.31 -0.59 9.87
C PRO A 163 21.21 -2.06 9.41
N THR A 164 20.85 -2.33 8.15
CA THR A 164 20.65 -3.69 7.62
C THR A 164 21.50 -3.94 6.36
N PRO A 165 22.84 -3.95 6.45
CA PRO A 165 23.72 -4.11 5.29
C PRO A 165 23.59 -5.49 4.61
N ASP A 166 23.11 -6.50 5.33
CA ASP A 166 22.91 -7.86 4.82
C ASP A 166 21.46 -8.13 4.36
N ALA A 167 20.66 -7.08 4.17
CA ALA A 167 19.25 -7.24 3.85
C ALA A 167 19.03 -7.97 2.50
N PRO A 168 18.08 -8.90 2.41
CA PRO A 168 17.87 -9.73 1.22
C PRO A 168 17.23 -8.93 0.08
N THR A 169 17.72 -9.08 -1.15
CA THR A 169 17.23 -8.31 -2.31
C THR A 169 16.35 -9.10 -3.29
N GLY A 170 16.36 -10.44 -3.25
CA GLY A 170 15.62 -11.28 -4.22
C GLY A 170 14.12 -10.96 -4.27
N TRP A 171 13.49 -10.71 -3.12
CA TRP A 171 12.08 -10.36 -3.05
C TRP A 171 11.74 -9.02 -3.71
N LEU A 172 12.67 -8.06 -3.74
CA LEU A 172 12.49 -6.77 -4.43
C LEU A 172 12.44 -6.96 -5.95
N TYR A 173 13.17 -7.95 -6.46
CA TYR A 173 13.25 -8.26 -7.89
C TYR A 173 12.22 -9.27 -8.37
N TYR A 174 11.41 -9.84 -7.48
CA TYR A 174 10.33 -10.75 -7.88
C TYR A 174 9.25 -10.00 -8.68
N LYS A 175 9.01 -10.45 -9.92
CA LYS A 175 8.12 -9.81 -10.91
C LYS A 175 6.71 -10.40 -10.93
N GLY A 176 6.48 -11.47 -10.17
CA GLY A 176 5.17 -12.10 -10.10
C GLY A 176 4.19 -11.35 -9.19
N LYS A 177 3.17 -12.07 -8.75
CA LYS A 177 2.04 -11.56 -7.98
C LYS A 177 2.16 -12.01 -6.54
N TRP A 178 2.06 -11.06 -5.61
CA TRP A 178 2.06 -11.28 -4.17
C TRP A 178 0.64 -11.59 -3.71
N GLY A 179 0.24 -12.86 -3.82
CA GLY A 179 -1.09 -13.32 -3.47
C GLY A 179 -1.68 -14.23 -4.55
N ASP A 180 -2.93 -14.64 -4.32
CA ASP A 180 -3.63 -15.62 -5.15
C ASP A 180 -3.98 -15.10 -6.55
N GLU A 181 -4.19 -16.03 -7.48
CA GLU A 181 -4.73 -15.75 -8.81
C GLU A 181 -6.23 -15.47 -8.75
N GLU A 182 -6.67 -14.42 -9.46
CA GLU A 182 -8.07 -14.04 -9.56
C GLU A 182 -8.96 -15.19 -10.08
N TYR A 183 -9.98 -15.57 -9.31
CA TYR A 183 -10.95 -16.58 -9.75
C TYR A 183 -11.62 -16.24 -11.09
N PRO A 184 -11.86 -17.24 -11.97
CA PRO A 184 -12.63 -17.04 -13.19
C PRO A 184 -14.04 -16.53 -12.87
N ALA A 185 -14.62 -15.74 -13.78
CA ALA A 185 -15.97 -15.21 -13.61
C ALA A 185 -17.05 -16.30 -13.50
N SER A 186 -16.77 -17.52 -13.96
CA SER A 186 -17.66 -18.69 -13.84
C SER A 186 -17.59 -19.38 -12.47
N ASP A 187 -16.60 -19.08 -11.64
CA ASP A 187 -16.48 -19.68 -10.30
C ASP A 187 -17.57 -19.11 -9.38
N LYS A 188 -18.35 -19.98 -8.74
CA LYS A 188 -19.47 -19.58 -7.85
C LYS A 188 -19.01 -18.70 -6.67
N ARG A 189 -17.75 -18.77 -6.28
CA ARG A 189 -17.15 -17.94 -5.22
C ARG A 189 -16.86 -16.51 -5.70
N GLN A 190 -16.66 -16.33 -7.00
CA GLN A 190 -16.33 -15.03 -7.59
C GLN A 190 -17.61 -14.21 -7.76
N LYS A 191 -17.79 -13.22 -6.89
CA LYS A 191 -18.89 -12.24 -6.96
C LYS A 191 -18.37 -10.95 -7.59
N SER A 192 -19.16 -10.32 -8.44
CA SER A 192 -18.87 -8.98 -8.97
C SER A 192 -20.01 -8.04 -8.62
N LEU A 193 -19.69 -6.90 -8.02
CA LEU A 193 -20.66 -5.86 -7.69
C LEU A 193 -20.18 -4.54 -8.30
N LEU A 194 -20.95 -3.99 -9.23
CA LEU A 194 -20.65 -2.72 -9.91
C LEU A 194 -19.26 -2.69 -10.58
N GLY A 195 -18.85 -3.81 -11.17
CA GLY A 195 -17.55 -3.96 -11.83
C GLY A 195 -16.39 -4.30 -10.90
N ASN A 196 -16.61 -4.30 -9.58
CA ASN A 196 -15.61 -4.71 -8.60
C ASN A 196 -15.75 -6.20 -8.29
N LYS A 197 -14.68 -6.95 -8.55
CA LYS A 197 -14.61 -8.39 -8.26
C LYS A 197 -14.27 -8.61 -6.79
N LYS A 198 -14.87 -9.63 -6.18
CA LYS A 198 -14.65 -10.01 -4.79
C LYS A 198 -13.21 -10.47 -4.57
N TYR A 199 -12.71 -11.33 -5.46
CA TYR A 199 -11.34 -11.80 -5.44
C TYR A 199 -10.62 -11.22 -6.64
N VAL A 200 -9.49 -10.55 -6.40
CA VAL A 200 -8.62 -9.96 -7.42
C VAL A 200 -7.24 -10.62 -7.34
N GLY A 201 -6.49 -10.59 -8.44
CA GLY A 201 -5.12 -11.09 -8.44
C GLY A 201 -4.23 -10.29 -7.50
N GLY A 202 -3.28 -10.98 -6.85
CA GLY A 202 -2.34 -10.33 -5.94
C GLY A 202 -1.57 -9.15 -6.56
N PRO A 203 -1.16 -8.14 -5.78
CA PRO A 203 -0.40 -7.00 -6.30
C PRO A 203 0.97 -7.41 -6.88
N THR A 204 1.50 -6.55 -7.75
CA THR A 204 2.91 -6.63 -8.17
C THR A 204 3.86 -6.14 -7.08
N GLY A 205 5.11 -6.61 -7.15
CA GLY A 205 6.14 -6.32 -6.17
C GLY A 205 6.60 -4.85 -6.11
N PRO A 206 7.49 -4.52 -5.16
CA PRO A 206 7.93 -3.14 -4.91
C PRO A 206 8.61 -2.46 -6.11
N ALA A 207 9.39 -3.20 -6.90
CA ALA A 207 10.09 -2.65 -8.07
C ALA A 207 9.14 -2.07 -9.14
N ASP A 208 7.89 -2.50 -9.18
CA ASP A 208 6.89 -2.04 -10.15
C ASP A 208 6.16 -0.75 -9.71
N LYS A 209 6.49 -0.19 -8.54
CA LYS A 209 5.77 0.95 -7.94
C LYS A 209 6.24 2.34 -8.41
N GLN A 210 6.94 2.43 -9.55
CA GLN A 210 7.52 3.67 -10.08
C GLN A 210 8.40 4.38 -9.04
N LEU A 211 9.47 3.72 -8.60
CA LEU A 211 10.35 4.25 -7.54
C LEU A 211 11.18 5.47 -7.98
N ASP A 212 11.30 5.71 -9.28
CA ASP A 212 11.99 6.83 -9.92
C ASP A 212 11.06 8.01 -10.27
N ARG A 213 9.92 8.11 -9.59
CA ARG A 213 8.90 9.11 -9.89
C ARG A 213 9.39 10.52 -9.60
N LYS A 214 9.13 11.43 -10.53
CA LYS A 214 9.50 12.84 -10.39
C LYS A 214 8.48 13.64 -9.60
N GLU A 215 7.19 13.37 -9.82
CA GLU A 215 6.06 14.11 -9.20
C GLU A 215 5.48 13.32 -8.02
N VAL A 216 4.77 13.99 -7.10
CA VAL A 216 4.21 13.35 -5.89
C VAL A 216 3.15 12.28 -6.22
N TRP A 217 2.35 12.47 -7.27
CA TRP A 217 1.33 11.50 -7.70
C TRP A 217 1.88 10.45 -8.69
N PRO A 218 1.34 9.22 -8.72
CA PRO A 218 1.71 8.18 -9.70
C PRO A 218 1.64 8.72 -11.13
N GLN A 219 2.53 8.31 -12.03
CA GLN A 219 2.49 8.78 -13.42
C GLN A 219 1.76 7.74 -14.28
N ASN A 220 0.45 7.92 -14.46
CA ASN A 220 -0.39 7.07 -15.29
C ASN A 220 -1.49 7.88 -16.01
N GLN A 221 -2.25 7.23 -16.88
CA GLN A 221 -3.27 7.89 -17.70
C GLN A 221 -4.43 8.53 -16.88
N TRP A 222 -4.64 8.10 -15.63
CA TRP A 222 -5.70 8.60 -14.75
C TRP A 222 -5.22 9.71 -13.79
N SER A 223 -3.91 9.91 -13.67
CA SER A 223 -3.30 10.95 -12.83
C SER A 223 -2.77 12.14 -13.63
N GLY A 224 -2.93 12.13 -14.96
CA GLY A 224 -2.58 13.24 -15.82
C GLY A 224 -3.30 14.54 -15.40
N GLY A 225 -2.52 15.55 -15.00
CA GLY A 225 -3.06 16.88 -14.68
C GLY A 225 -3.55 17.08 -13.25
N GLN A 226 -3.18 16.22 -12.29
CA GLN A 226 -3.35 16.50 -10.86
C GLN A 226 -2.61 17.80 -10.47
N LYS A 227 -3.20 18.57 -9.54
CA LYS A 227 -2.74 19.91 -9.14
C LYS A 227 -2.79 20.04 -7.63
N ILE A 228 -1.72 20.55 -7.02
CA ILE A 228 -1.76 20.95 -5.62
C ILE A 228 -2.45 22.31 -5.53
N ARG A 229 -3.52 22.39 -4.74
CA ARG A 229 -4.16 23.66 -4.44
C ARG A 229 -3.44 24.29 -3.25
N THR A 230 -2.91 25.49 -3.45
CA THR A 230 -2.21 26.26 -2.42
C THR A 230 -3.15 27.07 -1.54
N THR A 231 -4.43 27.20 -1.92
CA THR A 231 -5.48 27.84 -1.12
C THR A 231 -6.77 27.01 -1.15
N LEU A 232 -7.43 26.91 0.00
CA LEU A 232 -8.83 26.52 0.11
C LEU A 232 -9.67 27.77 -0.18
N ASP A 233 -9.85 28.11 -1.45
CA ASP A 233 -10.65 29.30 -1.78
C ASP A 233 -12.09 29.12 -1.27
N ALA A 234 -12.52 30.00 -0.37
CA ALA A 234 -13.90 30.12 0.13
C ALA A 234 -14.95 30.26 -1.01
N GLY A 235 -14.50 30.54 -2.23
CA GLY A 235 -15.33 30.58 -3.42
C GLY A 235 -15.88 29.23 -3.90
N TRP A 236 -15.41 28.08 -3.40
CA TRP A 236 -15.94 26.77 -3.83
C TRP A 236 -17.39 26.55 -3.40
N VAL A 237 -17.75 26.95 -2.17
CA VAL A 237 -19.13 26.83 -1.66
C VAL A 237 -20.08 27.74 -2.44
N ALA A 238 -19.62 28.96 -2.80
CA ALA A 238 -20.41 29.88 -3.62
C ALA A 238 -20.50 29.43 -5.09
N LYS A 239 -19.41 28.95 -5.70
CA LYS A 239 -19.43 28.51 -7.11
C LYS A 239 -20.29 27.28 -7.34
N GLN A 240 -20.35 26.34 -6.41
CA GLN A 240 -21.17 25.14 -6.56
C GLN A 240 -22.68 25.46 -6.51
N TRP A 241 -23.06 26.54 -5.80
CA TRP A 241 -24.43 27.07 -5.78
C TRP A 241 -24.79 27.87 -7.04
N PHE A 242 -23.85 28.64 -7.61
CA PHE A 242 -24.13 29.50 -8.78
C PHE A 242 -23.81 28.87 -10.15
N SER A 243 -23.18 27.69 -10.23
CA SER A 243 -22.77 27.07 -11.51
C SER A 243 -23.89 26.50 -12.38
N LYS A 244 -25.17 26.71 -12.03
CA LYS A 244 -26.30 26.47 -12.96
C LYS A 244 -26.48 27.59 -14.00
N LEU A 245 -25.71 28.68 -13.92
CA LEU A 245 -25.78 29.79 -14.86
C LEU A 245 -24.37 30.14 -15.37
N ASN A 246 -24.16 29.90 -16.67
CA ASN A 246 -23.08 30.39 -17.52
C ASN A 246 -21.69 29.74 -17.44
N CYS A 247 -21.46 28.94 -18.48
CA CYS A 247 -20.20 28.64 -19.14
C CYS A 247 -19.55 29.92 -19.70
N PHE A 248 -18.68 30.59 -18.93
CA PHE A 248 -17.72 31.54 -19.47
C PHE A 248 -16.37 31.47 -18.76
N GLY A 249 -15.30 31.52 -19.57
CA GLY A 249 -13.92 31.27 -19.19
C GLY A 249 -13.38 32.23 -18.12
N GLY A 250 -12.68 31.65 -17.15
CA GLY A 250 -11.86 32.36 -16.19
C GLY A 250 -10.38 32.07 -16.42
N THR A 251 -9.56 33.09 -16.32
CA THR A 251 -8.10 33.09 -16.48
C THR A 251 -7.40 32.10 -15.53
N LYS A 252 -6.50 31.28 -16.10
CA LYS A 252 -5.66 30.30 -15.38
C LYS A 252 -4.58 31.04 -14.57
N LYS A 253 -4.64 30.98 -13.24
CA LYS A 253 -3.53 31.36 -12.36
C LYS A 253 -3.05 30.14 -11.57
N GLY A 254 -1.74 29.89 -11.64
CA GLY A 254 -0.96 29.01 -10.75
C GLY A 254 -1.11 27.51 -10.99
N VAL A 255 -0.49 26.97 -12.05
CA VAL A 255 -0.24 25.51 -12.11
C VAL A 255 1.08 25.27 -11.39
N ILE A 256 1.02 24.71 -10.18
CA ILE A 256 2.22 24.29 -9.46
C ILE A 256 2.25 22.77 -9.51
N ARG A 257 3.27 22.22 -10.18
CA ARG A 257 3.64 20.81 -10.05
C ARG A 257 4.67 20.72 -8.93
N VAL A 258 4.60 19.68 -8.11
CA VAL A 258 5.58 19.50 -7.02
C VAL A 258 6.33 18.21 -7.27
N LYS A 259 7.66 18.30 -7.27
CA LYS A 259 8.53 17.14 -7.33
C LYS A 259 8.49 16.39 -5.99
N VAL A 260 8.85 15.11 -6.00
CA VAL A 260 9.09 14.35 -4.76
C VAL A 260 10.18 15.01 -3.89
N SER A 261 11.10 15.76 -4.51
CA SER A 261 12.10 16.57 -3.80
C SER A 261 11.53 17.81 -3.08
N GLY A 262 10.24 18.09 -3.20
CA GLY A 262 9.60 19.30 -2.67
C GLY A 262 9.75 20.54 -3.58
N GLU A 263 10.48 20.43 -4.69
CA GLU A 263 10.67 21.53 -5.63
C GLU A 263 9.38 21.81 -6.42
N VAL A 264 8.97 23.07 -6.45
CA VAL A 264 7.86 23.56 -7.28
C VAL A 264 8.35 23.73 -8.72
N ILE A 265 7.77 22.97 -9.65
CA ILE A 265 7.90 23.19 -11.09
C ILE A 265 6.73 24.09 -11.53
N GLY A 266 7.08 25.30 -11.97
CA GLY A 266 6.14 26.28 -12.55
C GLY A 266 5.78 25.99 -14.00
#